data_AF-A0A8T4V497-F1
#
_entry.id   AF-A0A8T4V497-F1
#
_cell.length_a   1.000
_cell.length_b   1.000
_cell.length_c   1.000
_cell.angle_alpha   90.00
_cell.angle_beta   90.00
_cell.angle_gamma   90.00
#
_symmetry.space_group_name_H-M   'P 1'
#
loop_
_entity.id
_entity.type
_entity.pdbx_description
1 polymer ?
#
loop_
_entity_poly.entity_id
_entity_poly.type
_entity_poly.pdbx_seq_one_letter_code
_entity_poly.pdbx_strand_id
1 'polypeptide(L)'
;MSGFHFSFKFYVGIFFIVISLILGTITKATFIFYYHDSHLRWTSVIIYLLSWIPLIVGVWWVGHEYSEAVKKYFSYKFYHQAFKTQAGRALSKTRGLHQQVRERMRKK
;
A
#
# COMPACT_ATOMS: atom_id res chain seq x y z
N MET A 1 2.15 19.18 -6.98
CA MET A 1 1.43 17.89 -7.09
C MET A 1 2.38 16.89 -7.74
N SER A 2 3.05 16.04 -6.98
CA SER A 2 3.88 14.97 -7.55
C SER A 2 2.96 13.83 -7.96
N GLY A 3 2.76 13.61 -9.25
CA GLY A 3 2.03 12.45 -9.75
C GLY A 3 2.70 11.18 -9.24
N PHE A 4 1.91 10.26 -8.66
CA PHE A 4 2.38 8.92 -8.37
C PHE A 4 2.61 8.22 -9.71
N HIS A 5 3.85 8.25 -10.20
CA HIS A 5 4.25 7.47 -11.36
C HIS A 5 4.45 6.02 -10.90
N PHE A 6 3.43 5.19 -11.09
CA PHE A 6 3.56 3.74 -10.88
C PHE A 6 4.43 3.13 -11.98
N SER A 7 5.22 2.12 -11.63
CA SER A 7 6.12 1.50 -12.60
C SER A 7 5.35 0.60 -13.57
N PHE A 8 5.95 0.27 -14.71
CA PHE A 8 5.36 -0.70 -15.65
C PHE A 8 5.04 -2.05 -14.96
N LYS A 9 5.84 -2.47 -13.96
CA LYS A 9 5.64 -3.72 -13.22
C LYS A 9 4.34 -3.70 -12.41
N PHE A 10 3.92 -2.54 -11.91
CA PHE A 10 2.64 -2.37 -11.23
C PHE A 10 1.46 -2.68 -12.15
N TYR A 11 1.46 -2.10 -13.35
CA TYR A 11 0.40 -2.33 -14.33
C TYR A 11 0.38 -3.79 -14.82
N VAL A 12 1.55 -4.39 -15.03
CA VAL A 12 1.64 -5.83 -15.35
C VAL A 12 1.14 -6.69 -14.19
N GLY A 13 1.44 -6.31 -12.95
CA GLY A 13 0.92 -6.99 -11.77
C GLY A 13 -0.60 -6.93 -11.67
N ILE A 14 -1.20 -5.76 -11.90
CA ILE A 14 -2.67 -5.62 -11.97
C ILE A 14 -3.24 -6.49 -13.09
N PHE A 15 -2.62 -6.46 -14.27
CA PHE A 15 -3.05 -7.28 -15.40
C PHE A 15 -3.03 -8.78 -15.07
N PHE A 16 -1.99 -9.27 -14.39
CA PHE A 16 -1.93 -10.66 -13.93
C PHE A 16 -3.01 -11.01 -12.91
N ILE A 17 -3.32 -10.09 -11.98
CA ILE A 17 -4.41 -10.28 -11.02
C ILE A 17 -5.74 -10.41 -11.78
N VAL A 18 -6.03 -9.47 -12.68
CA VAL A 18 -7.29 -9.44 -13.43
C VAL A 18 -7.45 -10.71 -14.27
N ILE A 19 -6.42 -11.09 -15.03
CA ILE A 19 -6.46 -12.31 -15.84
C ILE A 19 -6.63 -13.55 -14.95
N SER A 20 -5.90 -13.65 -13.85
CA SER A 20 -6.01 -14.78 -12.93
C SER A 20 -7.43 -14.95 -12.40
N LEU A 21 -8.08 -13.85 -11.99
CA LEU A 21 -9.45 -13.88 -11.48
C LEU A 21 -10.46 -14.28 -12.58
N ILE A 22 -10.28 -13.78 -13.80
CA ILE A 22 -11.11 -14.17 -14.95
C ILE A 22 -10.94 -15.67 -15.21
N LEU A 23 -9.69 -16.14 -15.31
CA LEU A 23 -9.37 -17.55 -15.57
C LEU A 23 -9.92 -18.47 -14.47
N GLY A 24 -9.78 -18.07 -13.21
CA GLY A 24 -10.30 -18.78 -12.05
C GLY A 24 -11.84 -18.86 -12.05
N THR A 25 -12.52 -17.82 -12.54
CA THR A 25 -13.98 -17.81 -12.66
C THR A 25 -14.44 -18.72 -13.79
N ILE A 26 -13.77 -18.65 -14.96
CA ILE A 26 -14.07 -19.52 -16.10
C ILE A 26 -13.86 -20.99 -15.71
N THR A 27 -12.73 -21.34 -15.09
CA THR A 27 -12.47 -22.72 -14.65
C THR A 27 -13.48 -23.22 -13.63
N LYS A 28 -13.93 -22.39 -12.68
CA LYS A 28 -15.02 -22.75 -11.78
C LYS A 28 -16.33 -23.00 -12.52
N ALA A 29 -16.69 -22.14 -13.47
CA ALA A 29 -17.89 -22.33 -14.28
C ALA A 29 -17.80 -23.64 -15.09
N THR A 30 -16.68 -23.89 -15.78
CA THR A 30 -16.44 -25.13 -16.52
C THR A 30 -16.52 -26.36 -15.63
N PHE A 31 -15.96 -26.30 -14.41
CA PHE A 31 -16.04 -27.40 -13.44
C PHE A 31 -17.48 -27.73 -13.05
N ILE A 32 -18.34 -26.72 -12.90
CA ILE A 32 -19.76 -26.92 -12.57
C ILE A 32 -20.54 -27.48 -13.76
N PHE A 33 -20.36 -26.92 -14.95
CA PHE A 33 -21.09 -27.35 -16.15
C PHE A 33 -20.68 -28.74 -16.65
N TYR A 34 -19.40 -29.09 -16.53
CA TYR A 34 -18.84 -30.35 -17.04
C TYR A 34 -18.47 -31.32 -15.90
N TYR A 35 -19.17 -31.25 -14.77
CA TYR A 35 -18.86 -32.06 -13.58
C TYR A 35 -18.91 -33.58 -13.85
N HIS A 36 -19.76 -34.01 -14.77
CA HIS A 36 -19.94 -35.43 -15.14
C HIS A 36 -18.81 -35.98 -16.01
N ASP A 37 -18.03 -35.11 -16.68
CA ASP A 37 -16.89 -35.53 -17.47
C ASP A 37 -15.63 -35.54 -16.61
N SER A 38 -15.11 -36.73 -16.32
CA SER A 38 -13.95 -36.91 -15.44
C SER A 38 -12.70 -36.21 -15.97
N HIS A 39 -12.48 -36.18 -17.29
CA HIS A 39 -11.30 -35.57 -17.89
C HIS A 39 -11.36 -34.05 -17.75
N LEU A 40 -12.48 -33.44 -18.16
CA LEU A 40 -12.67 -31.99 -18.10
C LEU A 40 -12.63 -31.48 -16.65
N ARG A 41 -13.14 -32.27 -15.70
CA ARG A 41 -13.09 -31.94 -14.27
C ARG A 41 -11.66 -31.82 -13.76
N TRP A 42 -10.82 -32.83 -13.99
CA TRP A 42 -9.43 -32.80 -13.54
C TRP A 42 -8.61 -31.72 -14.25
N THR A 43 -8.80 -31.53 -15.56
CA THR A 43 -8.17 -30.44 -16.30
C THR A 43 -8.56 -29.08 -15.74
N SER A 44 -9.84 -28.87 -15.40
CA SER A 44 -10.31 -27.61 -14.81
C SER A 44 -9.67 -27.33 -13.44
N VAL A 45 -9.49 -28.37 -12.60
CA VAL A 45 -8.80 -28.24 -11.31
C VAL A 45 -7.34 -27.86 -11.50
N ILE A 46 -6.64 -28.48 -12.44
CA ILE A 46 -5.23 -28.17 -12.73
C ILE A 46 -5.08 -26.72 -13.23
N ILE A 47 -5.91 -26.30 -14.18
CA ILE A 47 -5.89 -24.92 -14.70
C ILE A 47 -6.22 -23.93 -13.58
N TYR A 48 -7.17 -24.27 -12.70
CA TYR A 48 -7.51 -23.45 -11.55
C TYR A 48 -6.30 -23.28 -10.61
N LEU A 49 -5.57 -24.35 -10.29
CA LEU A 49 -4.36 -24.26 -9.47
C LEU A 49 -3.26 -23.44 -10.17
N LEU A 50 -3.07 -23.60 -11.48
CA LEU A 50 -2.11 -22.81 -12.24
C LEU A 50 -2.47 -21.32 -12.28
N SER A 51 -3.76 -20.98 -12.26
CA SER A 51 -4.21 -19.58 -12.23
C SER A 51 -3.77 -18.85 -10.96
N TRP A 52 -3.44 -19.55 -9.87
CA TRP A 52 -2.99 -18.92 -8.63
C TRP A 52 -1.57 -18.35 -8.72
N ILE A 53 -0.71 -18.92 -9.56
CA ILE A 53 0.68 -18.45 -9.73
C ILE A 53 0.72 -16.97 -10.16
N PRO A 54 0.05 -16.56 -11.26
CA PRO A 54 0.02 -15.15 -11.65
C PRO A 54 -0.70 -14.27 -10.63
N LEU A 55 -1.66 -14.81 -9.86
CA LEU A 55 -2.31 -14.06 -8.77
C LEU A 55 -1.31 -13.66 -7.70
N ILE A 56 -0.52 -14.63 -7.21
CA ILE A 56 0.46 -14.42 -6.15
C ILE A 56 1.52 -13.42 -6.63
N VAL A 57 2.05 -13.61 -7.85
CA VAL A 57 3.06 -12.72 -8.43
C VAL A 57 2.50 -11.30 -8.61
N GLY A 58 1.29 -11.17 -9.16
CA GLY A 58 0.65 -9.88 -9.35
C GLY A 58 0.40 -9.15 -8.04
N VAL A 59 -0.16 -9.85 -7.04
CA VAL A 59 -0.39 -9.28 -5.69
C VAL A 59 0.92 -8.87 -5.03
N TRP A 60 1.99 -9.66 -5.18
CA TRP A 60 3.30 -9.33 -4.61
C TRP A 60 3.87 -8.04 -5.21
N TRP A 61 3.87 -7.90 -6.55
CA TRP A 61 4.38 -6.70 -7.21
C TRP A 61 3.55 -5.45 -6.89
N VAL A 62 2.23 -5.56 -7.00
CA VAL A 62 1.30 -4.46 -6.70
C VAL A 62 1.39 -4.06 -5.23
N GLY A 63 1.42 -5.04 -4.32
CA GLY A 63 1.52 -4.83 -2.88
C GLY A 63 2.83 -4.16 -2.47
N HIS A 64 3.96 -4.53 -3.09
CA HIS A 64 5.25 -3.91 -2.81
C HIS A 64 5.23 -2.41 -3.16
N GLU A 65 4.85 -2.04 -4.38
CA GLU A 65 4.77 -0.64 -4.81
C GLU A 65 3.74 0.16 -4.01
N TYR A 66 2.58 -0.44 -3.71
CA TYR A 66 1.58 0.19 -2.86
C TYR A 66 2.13 0.46 -1.46
N SER A 67 2.84 -0.50 -0.86
CA SER A 67 3.43 -0.34 0.48
C SER A 67 4.46 0.79 0.53
N GLU A 68 5.25 0.98 -0.53
CA GLU A 68 6.21 2.08 -0.64
C GLU A 68 5.51 3.43 -0.77
N ALA A 69 4.47 3.52 -1.60
CA ALA A 69 3.66 4.73 -1.74
C ALA A 69 2.99 5.11 -0.41
N VAL A 70 2.44 4.13 0.29
CA VAL A 70 1.81 4.29 1.61
C VAL A 70 2.84 4.73 2.65
N LYS A 71 4.00 4.08 2.74
CA LYS A 71 5.09 4.48 3.64
C LYS A 71 5.53 5.93 3.39
N LYS A 72 5.66 6.34 2.12
CA LYS A 72 6.03 7.71 1.76
C LYS A 72 4.98 8.72 2.24
N TYR A 73 3.70 8.40 2.05
CA TYR A 73 2.60 9.25 2.50
C TYR A 73 2.53 9.35 4.04
N PHE A 74 2.67 8.24 4.75
CA PHE A 74 2.70 8.22 6.21
C PHE A 74 3.93 8.91 6.77
N SER A 75 5.14 8.62 6.27
CA SER A 75 6.35 9.32 6.68
C SER A 75 6.22 10.82 6.47
N TYR A 76 5.65 11.29 5.35
CA TYR A 76 5.43 12.72 5.15
C TYR A 76 4.48 13.32 6.20
N LYS A 77 3.36 12.65 6.46
CA LYS A 77 2.36 13.08 7.45
C LYS A 77 2.93 13.12 8.88
N PHE A 78 3.64 12.07 9.28
CA PHE A 78 4.24 11.96 10.60
C PHE A 78 5.45 12.88 10.77
N TYR A 79 6.27 13.06 9.73
CA TYR A 79 7.40 13.99 9.78
C TYR A 79 6.93 15.43 9.98
N HIS A 80 5.88 15.87 9.27
CA HIS A 80 5.30 17.20 9.47
C HIS A 80 4.65 17.37 10.86
N GLN A 81 3.98 16.34 11.37
CA GLN A 81 3.44 16.38 12.74
C GLN A 81 4.55 16.44 13.79
N ALA A 82 5.59 15.63 13.67
CA ALA A 82 6.74 15.64 14.60
C ALA A 82 7.44 17.01 14.58
N PHE A 83 7.65 17.59 13.39
CA PHE A 83 8.29 18.90 13.25
C PHE A 83 7.45 20.03 13.83
N LYS A 84 6.12 20.07 13.58
CA LYS A 84 5.22 21.05 14.21
C LYS A 84 5.22 20.94 15.73
N THR A 85 5.27 19.72 16.25
CA THR A 85 5.21 19.47 17.70
C THR A 85 6.53 19.86 18.38
N GLN A 86 7.68 19.55 17.76
CA GLN A 86 8.99 19.96 18.27
C GLN A 86 9.22 21.47 18.13
N ALA A 87 8.85 22.08 16.99
CA ALA A 87 8.96 23.52 16.78
C ALA A 87 8.07 24.30 17.77
N GLY A 88 6.84 23.83 18.02
CA GLY A 88 5.95 24.42 19.03
C GLY A 88 6.52 24.34 20.45
N ARG A 89 7.11 23.19 20.82
CA ARG A 89 7.78 23.03 22.12
C ARG A 89 9.00 23.94 22.25
N ALA A 90 9.85 24.02 21.24
CA ALA A 90 11.01 24.92 21.24
C ALA A 90 10.59 26.40 21.38
N LEU A 91 9.60 26.84 20.59
CA LEU A 91 9.04 28.19 20.67
C LEU A 91 8.46 28.52 22.05
N SER A 92 7.72 27.58 22.67
CA SER A 92 7.17 27.77 24.01
C SER A 92 8.27 27.90 25.08
N LYS A 93 9.36 27.14 24.94
CA LYS A 93 10.52 27.17 25.85
C LYS A 93 11.25 28.51 25.74
N THR A 94 11.46 29.01 24.52
CA THR A 94 12.10 30.31 24.27
C THR A 94 11.25 31.47 24.79
N ARG A 95 9.92 31.42 24.60
CA ARG A 95 9.00 32.43 25.16
C ARG A 95 9.04 32.49 26.68
N GLY A 96 9.02 31.34 27.36
CA GLY A 96 9.12 31.26 28.81
C GLY A 96 10.45 31.83 29.34
N LEU A 97 11.56 31.50 28.67
CA LEU A 97 12.88 32.06 29.00
C LEU A 97 12.90 33.58 28.86
N HIS A 98 12.31 34.11 27.78
CA HIS A 98 12.28 35.53 27.49
C HIS A 98 11.44 36.31 28.53
N GLN A 99 10.34 35.73 29.02
CA GLN A 99 9.56 36.29 30.12
C GLN A 99 10.35 36.33 31.43
N GLN A 100 11.05 35.24 31.79
CA GLN A 100 11.87 35.20 33.00
C GLN A 100 13.02 36.22 32.96
N VAL A 101 13.69 36.38 31.82
CA VAL A 101 14.74 37.39 31.65
C VAL A 101 14.16 38.80 31.78
N ARG A 102 12.99 39.06 31.18
CA ARG A 102 12.31 40.36 31.29
C ARG A 102 11.90 40.70 32.72
N GLU A 103 11.42 39.72 33.49
CA GLU A 103 11.08 39.91 34.90
C GLU A 103 12.31 40.16 35.78
N ARG A 104 13.44 39.48 35.52
CA ARG A 104 14.70 39.74 36.22
C ARG A 104 15.25 41.14 35.93
N MET A 105 15.16 41.60 34.68
CA MET A 105 15.57 42.95 34.29
C MET A 105 14.68 44.04 34.90
N ARG A 106 13.42 43.73 35.21
CA ARG A 106 12.46 44.67 35.81
C ARG A 106 12.55 44.76 37.34
N LYS A 107 13.13 43.74 37.99
CA LYS A 107 13.39 43.69 39.45
C LYS A 107 14.73 44.31 39.85
N LYS A 108 15.54 44.73 38.89
CA LYS A 108 16.86 45.36 39.08
C LYS A 108 16.74 46.85 38.78
#